data_AF-A0A5Q4YVJ8-F1
#
_entry.id   AF-A0A5Q4YVJ8-F1
#
_cell.length_a   1.000
_cell.length_b   1.000
_cell.length_c   1.000
_cell.angle_alpha   90.00
_cell.angle_beta   90.00
_cell.angle_gamma   90.00
#
_symmetry.space_group_name_H-M   'P 1'
#
loop_
_entity.id
_entity.type
_entity.pdbx_description
1 polymer ?
#
loop_
_entity_poly.entity_id
_entity_poly.type
_entity_poly.pdbx_seq_one_letter_code
_entity_poly.pdbx_strand_id
1 'polypeptide(L)'
;MINQSLRPAALTGATPTATISDPRIRRWYADLMADRRLVCEHDGARWIVAVDGRRLADEHAFEAAVHSAYAMTRALSALDRARAA
;
A
#
# COMPACT_ATOMS: atom_id res chain seq x y z
N MET A 1 31.02 -6.41 14.64
CA MET A 1 30.51 -7.74 14.29
C MET A 1 29.06 -7.63 13.86
N ILE A 2 28.84 -7.84 12.56
CA ILE A 2 27.65 -8.38 11.88
C ILE A 2 26.29 -7.68 12.11
N ASN A 3 25.97 -6.85 11.13
CA ASN A 3 24.66 -6.38 10.67
C ASN A 3 23.64 -7.54 10.62
N GLN A 4 22.65 -7.54 11.51
CA GLN A 4 21.60 -8.56 11.53
C GLN A 4 20.54 -8.22 10.48
N SER A 5 20.70 -8.84 9.32
CA SER A 5 19.69 -8.95 8.27
C SER A 5 18.37 -9.48 8.83
N LEU A 6 17.40 -8.58 9.05
CA LEU A 6 16.03 -8.98 9.34
C LEU A 6 15.42 -9.55 8.06
N ARG A 7 15.41 -10.88 8.00
CA ARG A 7 14.67 -11.68 7.03
C ARG A 7 13.18 -11.32 7.11
N PRO A 8 12.44 -11.39 5.97
CA PRO A 8 11.03 -11.06 5.93
C PRO A 8 10.28 -12.02 6.85
N ALA A 9 9.72 -11.49 7.93
CA ALA A 9 8.69 -12.20 8.66
C ALA A 9 7.55 -12.44 7.68
N ALA A 10 7.42 -13.69 7.23
CA ALA A 10 6.26 -14.14 6.51
C ALA A 10 5.03 -13.78 7.36
N LEU A 11 4.21 -12.87 6.82
CA LEU A 11 2.88 -12.57 7.32
C LEU A 11 2.07 -13.87 7.26
N THR A 12 2.07 -14.63 8.35
CA THR A 12 1.22 -15.80 8.52
C THR A 12 -0.22 -15.32 8.74
N GLY A 13 -1.09 -15.59 7.75
CA GLY A 13 -2.46 -16.01 8.06
C GLY A 13 -3.57 -14.97 7.96
N ALA A 14 -3.63 -14.19 6.88
CA ALA A 14 -4.87 -13.77 6.20
C ALA A 14 -4.43 -12.88 5.04
N THR A 15 -4.74 -13.24 3.80
CA THR A 15 -4.59 -12.31 2.69
C THR A 15 -5.48 -11.10 2.99
N PRO A 16 -4.94 -9.89 3.26
CA PRO A 16 -5.75 -8.73 3.69
C PRO A 16 -6.78 -8.28 2.64
N THR A 17 -6.70 -8.87 1.44
CA THR A 17 -7.60 -8.69 0.30
C THR A 17 -9.07 -8.95 0.63
N ALA A 18 -9.39 -9.78 1.63
CA ALA A 18 -10.77 -10.08 2.01
C ALA A 18 -11.52 -8.86 2.58
N THR A 19 -10.81 -7.84 3.04
CA THR A 19 -11.37 -6.65 3.71
C THR A 19 -11.70 -5.50 2.77
N ILE A 20 -11.21 -5.50 1.52
CA ILE A 20 -11.42 -4.36 0.60
C ILE A 20 -12.75 -4.54 -0.13
N SER A 21 -13.78 -3.80 0.27
CA SER A 21 -15.13 -3.94 -0.28
C SER A 21 -15.29 -3.32 -1.68
N ASP A 22 -14.61 -2.20 -1.95
CA ASP A 22 -14.70 -1.54 -3.26
C ASP A 22 -13.95 -2.35 -4.34
N PRO A 23 -14.62 -2.80 -5.43
CA PRO A 23 -14.00 -3.62 -6.47
C PRO A 23 -12.92 -2.88 -7.26
N ARG A 24 -12.98 -1.55 -7.37
CA ARG A 24 -11.97 -0.73 -8.05
C ARG A 24 -10.69 -0.69 -7.23
N ILE A 25 -10.81 -0.46 -5.93
CA ILE A 25 -9.69 -0.43 -5.00
C ILE A 25 -9.10 -1.83 -4.87
N ARG A 26 -9.94 -2.87 -4.79
CA ARG A 26 -9.50 -4.26 -4.76
C ARG A 26 -8.70 -4.64 -5.99
N ARG A 27 -9.16 -4.28 -7.20
CA ARG A 27 -8.42 -4.54 -8.44
C ARG A 27 -7.08 -3.81 -8.45
N TRP A 28 -7.08 -2.51 -8.15
CA TRP A 28 -5.87 -1.72 -8.05
C TRP A 28 -4.85 -2.31 -7.07
N TYR A 29 -5.31 -2.73 -5.89
CA TYR A 29 -4.50 -3.39 -4.88
C TYR A 29 -3.90 -4.70 -5.40
N ALA A 30 -4.73 -5.55 -6.02
CA ALA A 30 -4.29 -6.84 -6.57
C ALA A 30 -3.25 -6.66 -7.68
N ASP A 31 -3.47 -5.71 -8.59
CA ASP A 31 -2.54 -5.41 -9.70
C ASP A 31 -1.17 -4.96 -9.16
N LEU A 32 -1.14 -4.01 -8.21
CA LEU A 32 0.13 -3.53 -7.65
C LEU A 32 0.84 -4.57 -6.77
N MET A 33 0.09 -5.44 -6.09
CA MET A 33 0.67 -6.57 -5.35
C MET A 33 1.30 -7.58 -6.30
N ALA A 34 0.64 -7.90 -7.42
CA ALA A 34 1.17 -8.80 -8.45
C ALA A 34 2.49 -8.26 -9.04
N ASP A 35 2.53 -6.96 -9.28
CA ASP A 35 3.72 -6.26 -9.80
C ASP A 35 4.81 -6.02 -8.75
N ARG A 36 4.59 -6.37 -7.47
CA ARG A 36 5.48 -6.07 -6.32
C ARG A 36 5.76 -4.58 -6.14
N ARG A 37 4.82 -3.73 -6.55
CA ARG A 37 4.90 -2.28 -6.46
C ARG A 37 4.24 -1.74 -5.20
N LEU A 38 3.39 -2.54 -4.56
CA LEU A 38 2.74 -2.21 -3.30
C LEU A 38 3.46 -2.86 -2.12
N VAL A 39 3.70 -2.07 -1.09
CA VAL A 39 4.12 -2.55 0.23
C VAL A 39 3.10 -2.09 1.25
N CYS A 40 2.63 -3.04 2.08
CA CYS A 40 1.77 -2.77 3.23
C CYS A 40 2.48 -3.29 4.47
N GLU A 41 2.85 -2.39 5.36
CA GLU A 41 3.56 -2.71 6.61
C GLU A 41 2.75 -2.19 7.79
N HIS A 42 2.83 -2.89 8.92
CA HIS A 42 2.28 -2.43 10.18
C HIS A 42 3.44 -2.18 11.15
N ASP A 43 3.60 -0.96 11.63
CA ASP A 43 4.72 -0.57 12.50
C ASP A 43 4.50 -0.89 13.98
N GLY A 44 3.35 -1.46 14.32
CA GLY A 44 2.90 -1.75 15.68
C GLY A 44 1.76 -0.85 16.14
N ALA A 45 1.56 0.31 15.51
CA ALA A 45 0.47 1.24 15.82
C ALA A 45 -0.35 1.66 14.59
N ARG A 46 0.28 1.66 13.40
CA ARG A 46 -0.31 2.14 12.17
C ARG A 46 0.06 1.25 10.99
N TRP A 47 -0.84 1.22 10.02
CA TRP A 47 -0.66 0.67 8.69
C TRP A 47 -0.06 1.72 7.77
N ILE A 48 1.09 1.38 7.23
CA ILE A 48 1.83 2.15 6.26
C ILE A 48 1.65 1.49 4.90
N VAL A 49 1.20 2.28 3.91
CA VAL A 49 1.09 1.82 2.53
C VAL A 49 2.02 2.65 1.65
N ALA A 50 2.89 1.97 0.93
CA ALA A 50 3.80 2.55 -0.03
C ALA A 50 3.60 1.96 -1.42
N VAL A 51 3.68 2.81 -2.44
CA VAL A 51 3.61 2.44 -3.86
C VAL A 51 4.89 2.92 -4.54
N ASP A 52 5.56 2.03 -5.27
CA ASP A 52 6.83 2.32 -5.95
C ASP A 52 7.90 2.92 -5.01
N GLY A 53 7.95 2.42 -3.77
CA GLY A 53 8.86 2.90 -2.73
C GLY A 53 8.48 4.25 -2.11
N ARG A 54 7.38 4.88 -2.53
CA ARG A 54 6.88 6.12 -1.94
C ARG A 54 5.75 5.83 -0.95
N ARG A 55 5.91 6.26 0.29
CA ARG A 55 4.85 6.22 1.31
C ARG A 55 3.69 7.13 0.89
N LEU A 56 2.49 6.56 0.80
CA LEU A 56 1.27 7.27 0.38
C LEU A 56 0.22 7.37 1.49
N ALA A 57 0.20 6.44 2.45
CA ALA A 57 -0.74 6.47 3.55
C ALA A 57 -0.10 6.01 4.87
N ASP A 58 -0.72 6.47 5.96
CA ASP A 58 -0.40 6.15 7.34
C ASP A 58 -1.69 6.21 8.16
N GLU A 59 -2.29 5.06 8.46
CA GLU A 59 -3.62 4.99 9.09
C GLU A 59 -3.66 3.92 10.18
N HIS A 60 -4.56 4.05 11.15
CA HIS A 60 -4.69 3.03 12.21
C HIS A 60 -5.33 1.72 11.73
N ALA A 61 -6.08 1.75 10.63
CA ALA A 61 -6.76 0.58 10.08
C ALA A 61 -6.25 0.26 8.67
N PHE A 62 -6.11 -1.03 8.37
CA PHE A 62 -5.60 -1.50 7.08
C PHE A 62 -6.44 -0.99 5.90
N GLU A 63 -7.76 -1.17 5.96
CA GLU A 63 -8.67 -0.76 4.88
C GLU A 63 -8.60 0.76 4.66
N ALA A 64 -8.53 1.55 5.74
CA ALA A 64 -8.34 2.99 5.66
C ALA A 64 -7.01 3.35 4.98
N ALA A 65 -5.92 2.67 5.33
CA ALA A 65 -4.60 2.90 4.73
C ALA A 65 -4.62 2.63 3.22
N VAL A 66 -5.24 1.52 2.81
CA VAL A 66 -5.40 1.15 1.39
C VAL A 66 -6.26 2.17 0.64
N HIS A 67 -7.38 2.62 1.23
CA HIS A 67 -8.26 3.62 0.63
C HIS A 67 -7.57 4.99 0.49
N SER A 68 -6.89 5.45 1.54
CA SER A 68 -6.11 6.69 1.53
C SER A 68 -4.99 6.63 0.48
N ALA A 69 -4.26 5.51 0.40
CA ALA A 69 -3.22 5.32 -0.59
C ALA A 69 -3.77 5.35 -2.03
N TYR A 70 -4.89 4.67 -2.29
CA TYR A 70 -5.57 4.71 -3.59
C TYR A 70 -5.96 6.15 -3.97
N ALA A 71 -6.60 6.89 -3.06
CA ALA A 71 -6.98 8.27 -3.30
C ALA A 71 -5.75 9.16 -3.61
N MET A 72 -4.66 8.99 -2.87
CA MET A 72 -3.42 9.74 -3.08
C MET A 72 -2.78 9.41 -4.43
N THR A 73 -2.71 8.13 -4.83
CA THR A 73 -2.22 7.73 -6.15
C THR A 73 -3.02 8.42 -7.26
N ARG A 74 -4.35 8.43 -7.15
CA ARG A 74 -5.23 9.09 -8.14
C ARG A 74 -5.00 10.59 -8.21
N ALA A 75 -4.83 11.25 -7.06
CA ALA A 75 -4.55 12.68 -6.99
C ALA A 75 -3.20 13.03 -7.63
N LEU A 76 -2.15 12.27 -7.33
CA LEU A 76 -0.82 12.45 -7.93
C LEU A 76 -0.86 12.27 -9.45
N SER A 77 -1.50 11.20 -9.95
CA SER A 77 -1.65 11.00 -11.40
C SER A 77 -2.47 12.09 -12.09
N ALA A 78 -3.44 12.70 -11.40
CA ALA A 78 -4.19 13.83 -11.94
C ALA A 78 -3.31 15.08 -12.02
N LEU A 79 -2.53 15.35 -10.97
CA LEU A 79 -1.61 16.48 -10.91
C LEU A 79 -0.51 16.39 -11.98
N ASP A 80 0.05 15.20 -12.20
CA ASP A 80 1.10 15.01 -13.21
C ASP A 80 0.57 15.25 -14.63
N ARG A 81 -0.66 14.81 -14.92
CA ARG A 81 -1.32 15.12 -16.20
C ARG A 81 -1.58 16.61 -16.39
N ALA A 82 -1.97 17.31 -15.32
CA ALA A 82 -2.20 18.75 -15.38
C ALA A 82 -0.91 19.55 -15.62
N ARG A 83 0.25 19.03 -15.19
CA ARG A 83 1.57 19.64 -15.44
C ARG A 83 2.11 19.39 -16.84
N ALA A 84 1.64 18.36 -17.52
CA ALA A 84 2.09 17.97 -18.85
C ALA A 84 1.24 18.58 -19.99
N ALA A 85 0.14 19.27 -19.65
CA ALA A 85 -0.75 19.98 -20.57
C ALA A 85 -0.32 21.45 -20.71
#